data_AF-A0A2D6X507-F1
#
_entry.id   AF-A0A2D6X507-F1
#
_cell.length_a   1.000
_cell.length_b   1.000
_cell.length_c   1.000
_cell.angle_alpha   90.00
_cell.angle_beta   90.00
_cell.angle_gamma   90.00
#
_symmetry.space_group_name_H-M   'P 1'
#
loop_
_entity.id
_entity.type
_entity.pdbx_description
1 polymer ?
#
loop_
_entity_poly.entity_id
_entity_poly.type
_entity_poly.pdbx_seq_one_letter_code
_entity_poly.pdbx_strand_id
1 'polypeptide(L)'
;MYKGHTLSFIKVGGLFVDVSIDRKFVTRGHNKDEAFDFAKKVIDEEMEKVSETEERQQDVPVIEENTINIPTVEERTVIERIPGERIENTQSSTVTVQKQNTGDIRHQKTVNIATVDVEVARDYTRERLNEFNMSIGKVLPNFNTNYLLTQSYLVKYSHDIPRYKMPVIEPDDMHEFEKRLETGKIDIFKPYAKGHSFPTEFKSEEERDRWLELGKKDRHEWDDSIPVVIQRISANHLKPLQSQIWLNKVIKFIIQFGLPHPASPVVNTTIIISKENYIIDGHHRWAEVMLSEPSLRMKCLYVPFGIDELLKIGRSYGAAIGNTPNF
;
A
#
# COMPACT_ATOMS: atom_id res chain seq x y z
N MET A 1 9.65 -5.54 31.09
CA MET A 1 11.02 -5.15 30.67
C MET A 1 10.98 -4.96 29.15
N TYR A 2 10.76 -3.74 28.67
CA TYR A 2 10.63 -3.45 27.23
C TYR A 2 11.95 -2.92 26.66
N LYS A 3 12.39 -3.52 25.55
CA LYS A 3 13.54 -3.08 24.74
C LYS A 3 13.03 -2.04 23.74
N GLY A 4 13.27 -0.76 24.00
CA GLY A 4 13.04 0.31 23.02
C GLY A 4 14.36 0.70 22.36
N HIS A 5 14.41 0.64 21.03
CA HIS A 5 15.45 1.28 20.21
C HIS A 5 14.97 2.67 19.83
N THR A 6 15.86 3.66 19.83
CA THR A 6 15.58 4.97 19.24
C THR A 6 16.03 4.90 17.79
N LEU A 7 15.08 4.85 16.86
CA LEU A 7 15.38 5.06 15.44
C LEU A 7 15.51 6.55 15.17
N SER A 8 16.55 6.95 14.46
CA SER A 8 16.72 8.31 13.95
C SER A 8 17.04 8.24 12.47
N PHE A 9 16.28 8.95 11.65
CA PHE A 9 16.51 9.03 10.21
C PHE A 9 17.40 10.24 9.92
N ILE A 10 18.55 10.00 9.29
CA ILE A 10 19.44 11.06 8.83
C ILE A 10 19.39 11.08 7.30
N LYS A 11 19.12 12.26 6.72
CA LYS A 11 19.16 12.47 5.28
C LYS A 11 20.54 13.00 4.89
N VAL A 12 21.30 12.23 4.12
CA VAL A 12 22.63 12.61 3.62
C VAL A 12 22.65 12.39 2.11
N GLY A 13 22.97 13.42 1.33
CA GLY A 13 23.10 13.31 -0.13
C GLY A 13 21.85 12.84 -0.89
N GLY A 14 20.66 12.90 -0.28
CA GLY A 14 19.42 12.38 -0.87
C GLY A 14 19.11 10.92 -0.53
N LEU A 15 20.03 10.21 0.13
CA LEU A 15 19.80 8.89 0.72
C LEU A 15 19.23 9.02 2.15
N PHE A 16 18.35 8.09 2.52
CA PHE A 16 17.93 7.91 3.91
C PHE A 16 18.71 6.74 4.49
N VAL A 17 19.48 6.99 5.54
CA VAL A 17 20.20 5.95 6.28
C VAL A 17 19.47 5.70 7.59
N ASP A 18 19.16 4.43 7.87
CA ASP A 18 18.59 4.00 9.13
C ASP A 18 19.72 3.75 10.13
N VAL A 19 19.75 4.53 11.21
CA VAL A 19 20.71 4.36 12.29
C VAL A 19 19.95 3.95 13.55
N SER A 20 20.20 2.72 14.00
CA SER A 20 19.68 2.20 15.26
C SER A 20 20.74 2.33 16.35
N ILE A 21 20.52 3.23 17.31
CA ILE A 21 21.43 3.43 18.46
C ILE A 21 20.91 2.63 19.65
N ASP A 22 21.72 1.70 20.16
CA ASP A 22 21.43 0.96 21.39
C ASP A 22 21.45 1.91 22.61
N ARG A 23 20.47 1.79 23.51
CA ARG A 23 20.39 2.54 24.77
C ARG A 23 21.65 2.39 25.62
N LYS A 24 22.39 1.29 25.49
CA LYS A 24 23.70 1.08 26.15
C LYS A 24 24.71 2.17 25.81
N PHE A 25 24.60 2.78 24.64
CA PHE A 25 25.46 3.88 24.19
C PHE A 25 25.20 5.15 25.01
N VAL A 26 23.93 5.47 25.26
CA VAL A 26 23.50 6.63 26.08
C VAL A 26 23.79 6.40 27.57
N THR A 27 23.69 5.16 28.07
CA THR A 27 23.96 4.86 29.50
C THR A 27 25.43 4.90 29.88
N ARG A 28 26.36 5.04 28.94
CA ARG A 28 27.81 5.16 29.20
C ARG A 28 28.27 6.61 29.46
N GLY A 29 27.34 7.53 29.67
CA GLY A 29 27.64 8.94 29.99
C GLY A 29 27.73 9.85 28.77
N HIS A 30 27.54 9.31 27.56
CA HIS A 30 27.47 10.11 26.34
C HIS A 30 26.11 10.77 26.20
N ASN A 31 26.11 12.09 25.99
CA ASN A 31 24.88 12.83 25.74
C ASN A 31 24.38 12.56 24.30
N LYS A 32 23.17 13.04 24.00
CA LYS A 32 22.51 12.81 22.70
C LYS A 32 23.32 13.38 21.53
N ASP A 33 24.02 14.49 21.74
CA ASP A 33 24.79 15.17 20.70
C ASP A 33 26.06 14.37 20.36
N GLU A 34 26.73 13.80 21.37
CA GLU A 34 27.88 12.91 21.16
C GLU A 34 27.52 11.62 20.42
N ALA A 35 26.33 11.06 20.68
CA ALA A 35 25.83 9.89 19.94
C ALA A 35 25.51 10.23 18.47
N PHE A 36 25.03 11.45 18.21
CA PHE A 36 24.75 11.93 16.87
C PHE A 36 26.04 12.20 16.08
N ASP A 37 27.03 12.84 16.71
CA ASP A 37 28.34 13.09 16.11
C ASP A 37 29.07 11.78 15.79
N PHE A 38 28.97 10.78 16.67
CA PHE A 38 29.50 9.44 16.40
C PHE A 38 28.83 8.77 15.20
N ALA A 39 27.50 8.80 15.14
CA ALA A 39 26.75 8.23 14.00
C ALA A 39 27.12 8.92 12.69
N LYS A 40 27.25 10.25 12.70
CA LYS A 40 27.69 11.04 11.55
C LYS A 40 29.08 10.65 11.08
N LYS A 41 30.04 10.50 12.02
CA LYS A 41 31.40 10.07 11.70
C LYS A 41 31.44 8.68 11.03
N VAL A 42 30.68 7.71 11.54
CA VAL A 42 30.61 6.37 10.94
C VAL A 42 30.03 6.41 9.53
N ILE A 43 29.00 7.24 9.29
CA ILE A 43 28.43 7.42 7.96
C ILE A 43 29.46 8.03 7.01
N ASP A 44 30.16 9.07 7.43
CA ASP A 44 31.18 9.74 6.61
C ASP A 44 32.31 8.75 6.23
N GLU A 45 32.78 7.92 7.17
CA GLU A 45 33.80 6.88 6.94
C GLU A 45 33.33 5.79 5.95
N GLU A 46 32.07 5.36 6.01
CA GLU A 46 31.54 4.37 5.06
C GLU A 46 31.32 4.97 3.66
N MET A 47 30.91 6.24 3.58
CA MET A 47 30.77 6.93 2.28
C MET A 47 32.12 7.11 1.58
N GLU A 48 33.19 7.36 2.33
CA GLU A 48 34.55 7.43 1.80
C GLU A 48 34.96 6.07 1.17
N LYS A 49 34.71 4.96 1.86
CA LYS A 49 34.97 3.60 1.33
C LYS A 49 34.18 3.27 0.06
N VAL A 50 32.93 3.71 -0.03
CA VAL A 50 32.10 3.52 -1.22
C VAL A 50 32.68 4.30 -2.40
N SER A 51 33.11 5.55 -2.18
CA SER A 51 33.71 6.38 -3.24
C SER A 51 35.02 5.79 -3.77
N GLU A 52 35.88 5.24 -2.91
CA GLU A 52 37.11 4.55 -3.33
C GLU A 52 36.83 3.26 -4.12
N THR A 53 35.69 2.61 -3.86
CA THR A 53 35.29 1.37 -4.55
C THR A 53 34.73 1.67 -5.94
N GLU A 54 33.97 2.75 -6.10
CA GLU A 54 33.45 3.20 -7.40
C GLU A 54 34.57 3.69 -8.33
N GLU A 55 35.58 4.38 -7.79
CA GLU A 55 36.75 4.83 -8.57
C GLU A 55 37.56 3.65 -9.12
N ARG A 56 37.63 2.52 -8.38
CA ARG A 56 38.28 1.28 -8.85
C ARG A 56 37.48 0.49 -9.89
N GLN A 57 36.16 0.68 -9.99
CA GLN A 57 35.32 -0.02 -10.98
C GLN A 57 35.34 0.66 -12.36
N GLN A 58 35.82 1.90 -12.46
CA GLN A 58 35.94 2.60 -13.75
C GLN A 58 37.11 2.12 -14.61
N ASP A 59 38.04 1.33 -14.06
CA ASP A 59 39.22 0.80 -14.77
C ASP A 59 39.06 -0.64 -15.30
N VAL A 60 37.85 -1.21 -15.28
CA VAL A 60 37.61 -2.55 -15.84
C VAL A 60 37.33 -2.44 -17.36
N PRO A 61 38.18 -3.02 -18.23
CA PRO A 61 37.95 -2.97 -19.67
C PRO A 61 36.68 -3.75 -20.04
N VAL A 62 35.82 -3.10 -20.81
CA VAL A 62 34.60 -3.68 -21.39
C VAL A 62 34.99 -4.81 -22.35
N ILE A 63 34.60 -6.04 -22.02
CA ILE A 63 34.74 -7.18 -22.93
C ILE A 63 33.50 -7.19 -23.84
N GLU A 64 33.71 -7.05 -25.16
CA GLU A 64 32.65 -7.16 -26.15
C GLU A 64 32.05 -8.57 -26.18
N GLU A 65 30.75 -8.68 -25.91
CA GLU A 65 30.01 -9.94 -26.01
C GLU A 65 29.69 -10.29 -27.47
N ASN A 66 30.33 -11.34 -27.97
CA ASN A 66 29.95 -11.99 -29.22
C ASN A 66 28.65 -12.78 -29.05
N THR A 67 27.66 -12.47 -29.88
CA THR A 67 26.37 -13.16 -29.93
C THR A 67 26.53 -14.55 -30.57
N ILE A 68 26.31 -15.61 -29.79
CA ILE A 68 26.26 -17.00 -30.29
C ILE A 68 24.80 -17.41 -30.46
N ASN A 69 24.40 -17.70 -31.70
CA ASN A 69 23.10 -18.30 -32.02
C ASN A 69 23.11 -19.80 -31.66
N ILE A 70 22.22 -20.22 -30.78
CA ILE A 70 22.02 -21.64 -30.42
C ILE A 70 20.71 -22.12 -31.09
N PRO A 71 20.74 -23.21 -31.87
CA PRO A 71 19.52 -23.77 -32.45
C PRO A 71 18.70 -24.55 -31.41
N THR A 72 17.39 -24.41 -31.51
CA THR A 72 16.35 -25.11 -30.76
C THR A 72 16.47 -26.62 -30.94
N VAL A 73 16.61 -27.35 -29.81
CA VAL A 73 16.59 -28.82 -29.78
C VAL A 73 15.20 -29.29 -29.34
N GLU A 74 14.62 -30.22 -30.09
CA GLU A 74 13.35 -30.88 -29.80
C GLU A 74 13.44 -31.72 -28.50
N GLU A 75 12.49 -31.52 -27.59
CA GLU A 75 12.34 -32.35 -26.39
C GLU A 75 11.87 -33.76 -26.76
N ARG A 76 12.75 -34.75 -26.61
CA ARG A 76 12.36 -36.17 -26.48
C ARG A 76 12.29 -36.54 -25.01
N THR A 77 11.10 -36.90 -24.54
CA THR A 77 10.88 -37.47 -23.22
C THR A 77 11.36 -38.92 -23.20
N VAL A 78 12.47 -39.21 -22.54
CA VAL A 78 12.90 -40.58 -22.20
C VAL A 78 12.59 -40.78 -20.73
N ILE A 79 11.67 -41.71 -20.42
CA ILE A 79 11.34 -42.12 -19.05
C ILE A 79 12.19 -43.37 -18.74
N GLU A 80 13.29 -43.18 -18.02
CA GLU A 80 13.96 -44.28 -17.31
C GLU A 80 13.47 -44.33 -15.86
N ARG A 81 13.03 -45.51 -15.42
CA ARG A 81 12.59 -45.77 -14.04
C ARG A 81 13.81 -46.09 -13.18
N ILE A 82 14.11 -45.25 -12.20
CA ILE A 82 14.98 -45.58 -11.07
C ILE A 82 14.09 -45.99 -9.89
N PRO A 83 14.28 -47.17 -9.27
CA PRO A 83 13.53 -47.58 -8.10
C PRO A 83 14.20 -47.08 -6.82
N GLY A 84 13.43 -46.33 -6.01
CA GLY A 84 13.76 -46.07 -4.62
C GLY A 84 14.15 -44.63 -4.31
N GLU A 85 13.22 -43.69 -4.43
CA GLU A 85 13.32 -42.45 -3.68
C GLU A 85 11.95 -41.83 -3.39
N ARG A 86 11.93 -41.10 -2.27
CA ARG A 86 10.78 -40.67 -1.48
C ARG A 86 9.96 -39.62 -2.24
N ILE A 87 8.65 -39.82 -2.35
CA ILE A 87 7.73 -38.90 -3.01
C ILE A 87 7.56 -37.65 -2.11
N GLU A 88 8.15 -36.52 -2.52
CA GLU A 88 7.72 -35.20 -2.06
C GLU A 88 6.62 -34.68 -2.98
N ASN A 89 5.50 -34.33 -2.36
CA ASN A 89 4.26 -33.92 -3.02
C ASN A 89 4.37 -32.44 -3.43
N THR A 90 4.95 -32.15 -4.59
CA THR A 90 4.88 -30.82 -5.20
C THR A 90 3.55 -30.66 -5.93
N GLN A 91 2.56 -30.08 -5.25
CA GLN A 91 1.32 -29.65 -5.90
C GLN A 91 1.60 -28.46 -6.83
N SER A 92 1.77 -28.76 -8.12
CA SER A 92 1.70 -27.75 -9.17
C SER A 92 0.24 -27.32 -9.35
N SER A 93 -0.13 -26.16 -8.79
CA SER A 93 -1.44 -25.56 -9.01
C SER A 93 -1.50 -24.89 -10.39
N THR A 94 -2.09 -25.58 -11.37
CA THR A 94 -2.44 -24.98 -12.66
C THR A 94 -3.66 -24.06 -12.48
N VAL A 95 -3.44 -22.74 -12.55
CA VAL A 95 -4.53 -21.75 -12.55
C VAL A 95 -5.18 -21.74 -13.93
N THR A 96 -6.30 -22.44 -14.08
CA THR A 96 -7.10 -22.41 -15.32
C THR A 96 -7.94 -21.13 -15.33
N VAL A 97 -7.51 -20.11 -16.08
CA VAL A 97 -8.31 -18.91 -16.34
C VAL A 97 -9.44 -19.28 -17.30
N GLN A 98 -10.65 -19.47 -16.79
CA GLN A 98 -11.83 -19.65 -17.63
C GLN A 98 -12.16 -18.31 -18.31
N LYS A 99 -12.01 -18.24 -19.64
CA LYS A 99 -12.51 -17.11 -20.44
C LYS A 99 -14.03 -17.04 -20.28
N GLN A 100 -14.51 -16.04 -19.53
CA GLN A 100 -15.94 -15.76 -19.44
C GLN A 100 -16.46 -15.33 -20.82
N ASN A 101 -17.66 -15.79 -21.13
CA ASN A 101 -18.38 -15.47 -22.36
C ASN A 101 -18.62 -13.94 -22.41
N THR A 102 -18.02 -13.25 -23.37
CA THR A 102 -18.08 -11.79 -23.51
C THR A 102 -19.42 -11.36 -24.13
N GLY A 103 -20.54 -11.68 -23.48
CA GLY A 103 -21.85 -11.10 -23.82
C GLY A 103 -21.76 -9.58 -23.86
N ASP A 104 -22.57 -8.92 -24.68
CA ASP A 104 -22.48 -7.48 -24.99
C ASP A 104 -22.32 -6.58 -23.74
N ILE A 105 -21.05 -6.26 -23.46
CA ILE A 105 -20.58 -5.61 -22.22
C ILE A 105 -20.96 -4.13 -22.22
N ARG A 106 -21.38 -3.60 -23.38
CA ARG A 106 -21.86 -2.23 -23.59
C ARG A 106 -23.02 -1.84 -22.66
N HIS A 107 -23.75 -2.82 -22.13
CA HIS A 107 -24.85 -2.60 -21.20
C HIS A 107 -24.51 -2.85 -19.72
N GLN A 108 -23.29 -3.32 -19.39
CA GLN A 108 -22.88 -3.50 -18.01
C GLN A 108 -22.59 -2.15 -17.35
N LYS A 109 -23.32 -1.83 -16.27
CA LYS A 109 -23.16 -0.58 -15.53
C LYS A 109 -21.83 -0.49 -14.75
N THR A 110 -21.17 -1.62 -14.51
CA THR A 110 -20.00 -1.72 -13.63
C THR A 110 -19.00 -2.72 -14.19
N VAL A 111 -17.76 -2.28 -14.35
CA VAL A 111 -16.64 -3.06 -14.89
C VAL A 111 -15.58 -3.18 -13.78
N ASN A 112 -15.32 -4.39 -13.27
CA ASN A 112 -14.31 -4.60 -12.22
C ASN A 112 -12.92 -4.78 -12.83
N ILE A 113 -11.94 -3.97 -12.41
CA ILE A 113 -10.56 -4.03 -12.94
C ILE A 113 -9.91 -5.39 -12.67
N ALA A 114 -10.21 -6.04 -11.54
CA ALA A 114 -9.56 -7.29 -11.16
C ALA A 114 -9.87 -8.46 -12.11
N THR A 115 -10.99 -8.43 -12.84
CA THR A 115 -11.50 -9.60 -13.57
C THR A 115 -11.72 -9.36 -15.06
N VAL A 116 -11.79 -8.10 -15.50
CA VAL A 116 -12.14 -7.76 -16.87
C VAL A 116 -10.89 -7.77 -17.76
N ASP A 117 -11.05 -8.28 -18.99
CA ASP A 117 -9.99 -8.28 -19.99
C ASP A 117 -9.59 -6.84 -20.39
N VAL A 118 -8.29 -6.62 -20.63
CA VAL A 118 -7.75 -5.29 -20.93
C VAL A 118 -8.38 -4.67 -22.18
N GLU A 119 -8.70 -5.46 -23.21
CA GLU A 119 -9.28 -4.94 -24.45
C GLU A 119 -10.72 -4.48 -24.21
N VAL A 120 -11.49 -5.25 -23.43
CA VAL A 120 -12.82 -4.85 -22.96
C VAL A 120 -12.77 -3.57 -22.14
N ALA A 121 -11.84 -3.49 -21.19
CA ALA A 121 -11.68 -2.31 -20.33
C ALA A 121 -11.28 -1.08 -21.13
N ARG A 122 -10.43 -1.24 -22.15
CA ARG A 122 -10.00 -0.18 -23.07
C ARG A 122 -11.17 0.32 -23.91
N ASP A 123 -11.97 -0.58 -24.45
CA ASP A 123 -13.14 -0.23 -25.26
C ASP A 123 -14.19 0.50 -24.43
N TYR A 124 -14.49 -0.02 -23.23
CA TYR A 124 -15.33 0.67 -22.24
C TYR A 124 -14.83 2.09 -21.93
N THR A 125 -13.53 2.22 -21.64
CA THR A 125 -12.91 3.51 -21.32
C THR A 125 -12.98 4.48 -22.50
N ARG A 126 -12.74 3.99 -23.72
CA ARG A 126 -12.83 4.79 -24.95
C ARG A 126 -14.26 5.32 -25.15
N GLU A 127 -15.27 4.47 -24.99
CA GLU A 127 -16.68 4.88 -25.10
C GLU A 127 -17.02 5.97 -24.08
N ARG A 128 -16.65 5.78 -22.80
CA ARG A 128 -16.89 6.78 -21.74
C ARG A 128 -16.19 8.11 -22.00
N LEU A 129 -14.94 8.10 -22.50
CA LEU A 129 -14.21 9.33 -22.82
C LEU A 129 -14.77 10.03 -24.07
N ASN A 130 -15.23 9.27 -25.07
CA ASN A 130 -15.84 9.81 -26.28
C ASN A 130 -17.14 10.58 -25.98
N GLU A 131 -17.91 10.20 -24.95
CA GLU A 131 -19.08 10.97 -24.48
C GLU A 131 -18.73 12.41 -24.09
N PHE A 132 -17.45 12.69 -23.79
CA PHE A 132 -16.92 14.01 -23.40
C PHE A 132 -15.93 14.59 -24.44
N ASN A 133 -15.93 14.08 -25.69
CA ASN A 133 -14.99 14.47 -26.75
C ASN A 133 -13.51 14.30 -26.36
N MET A 134 -13.20 13.34 -25.51
CA MET A 134 -11.83 13.01 -25.09
C MET A 134 -11.35 11.73 -25.76
N SER A 135 -10.10 11.69 -26.20
CA SER A 135 -9.49 10.47 -26.75
C SER A 135 -8.67 9.73 -25.69
N ILE A 136 -8.85 8.41 -25.62
CA ILE A 136 -8.10 7.57 -24.67
C ILE A 136 -6.59 7.70 -24.86
N GLY A 137 -6.08 7.79 -26.10
CA GLY A 137 -4.65 7.94 -26.35
C GLY A 137 -4.07 9.28 -25.88
N LYS A 138 -4.90 10.34 -25.75
CA LYS A 138 -4.48 11.63 -25.21
C LYS A 138 -4.56 11.68 -23.68
N VAL A 139 -5.60 11.06 -23.12
CA VAL A 139 -5.85 11.09 -21.67
C VAL A 139 -5.04 9.99 -20.97
N LEU A 140 -5.09 8.76 -21.45
CA LEU A 140 -4.40 7.60 -20.88
C LEU A 140 -3.50 6.94 -21.95
N PRO A 141 -2.39 7.58 -22.36
CA PRO A 141 -1.54 7.09 -23.45
C PRO A 141 -0.99 5.67 -23.21
N ASN A 142 -0.79 5.29 -21.94
CA ASN A 142 -0.25 3.99 -21.53
C ASN A 142 -1.33 3.07 -20.94
N PHE A 143 -2.60 3.23 -21.34
CA PHE A 143 -3.75 2.54 -20.72
C PHE A 143 -3.53 1.03 -20.55
N ASN A 144 -3.18 0.30 -21.62
CA ASN A 144 -3.06 -1.17 -21.54
C ASN A 144 -1.99 -1.59 -20.54
N THR A 145 -0.80 -0.98 -20.59
CA THR A 145 0.30 -1.27 -19.67
C THR A 145 -0.07 -0.99 -18.23
N ASN A 146 -0.62 0.20 -17.96
CA ASN A 146 -1.00 0.62 -16.62
C ASN A 146 -2.19 -0.17 -16.07
N TYR A 147 -3.14 -0.55 -16.93
CA TYR A 147 -4.28 -1.40 -16.57
C TYR A 147 -3.81 -2.80 -16.17
N LEU A 148 -2.97 -3.44 -16.98
CA LEU A 148 -2.41 -4.76 -16.67
C LEU A 148 -1.56 -4.72 -15.39
N LEU A 149 -0.78 -3.66 -15.19
CA LEU A 149 -0.06 -3.44 -13.95
C LEU A 149 -1.03 -3.34 -12.75
N THR A 150 -2.07 -2.51 -12.85
CA THR A 150 -3.09 -2.35 -11.80
C THR A 150 -3.78 -3.69 -11.49
N GLN A 151 -4.19 -4.42 -12.53
CA GLN A 151 -4.83 -5.73 -12.40
C GLN A 151 -3.89 -6.74 -11.73
N SER A 152 -2.60 -6.76 -12.09
CA SER A 152 -1.61 -7.63 -11.45
C SER A 152 -1.45 -7.34 -9.96
N TYR A 153 -1.53 -6.08 -9.54
CA TYR A 153 -1.49 -5.70 -8.12
C TYR A 153 -2.74 -6.18 -7.37
N LEU A 154 -3.92 -6.10 -8.01
CA LEU A 154 -5.15 -6.60 -7.43
C LEU A 154 -5.10 -8.12 -7.25
N VAL A 155 -4.67 -8.87 -8.27
CA VAL A 155 -4.52 -10.34 -8.18
C VAL A 155 -3.47 -10.74 -7.14
N LYS A 156 -2.35 -10.01 -7.07
CA LYS A 156 -1.22 -10.36 -6.19
C LYS A 156 -1.46 -10.01 -4.72
N TYR A 157 -2.08 -8.87 -4.43
CA TYR A 157 -2.11 -8.31 -3.08
C TYR A 157 -3.50 -8.22 -2.46
N SER A 158 -4.59 -8.33 -3.21
CA SER A 158 -5.92 -8.26 -2.59
C SER A 158 -6.16 -9.46 -1.67
N HIS A 159 -6.89 -9.23 -0.58
CA HIS A 159 -7.26 -10.26 0.38
C HIS A 159 -8.73 -10.69 0.21
N ASP A 160 -9.32 -10.37 -0.96
CA ASP A 160 -10.75 -10.57 -1.26
C ASP A 160 -11.69 -10.09 -0.16
N ILE A 161 -11.31 -9.02 0.55
CA ILE A 161 -12.13 -8.44 1.60
C ILE A 161 -13.28 -7.70 0.90
N PRO A 162 -14.54 -8.09 1.14
CA PRO A 162 -15.67 -7.47 0.48
C PRO A 162 -15.82 -6.03 0.95
N ARG A 163 -16.35 -5.17 0.07
CA ARG A 163 -16.45 -3.72 0.29
C ARG A 163 -17.16 -3.33 1.59
N TYR A 164 -18.20 -4.06 2.00
CA TYR A 164 -18.94 -3.80 3.26
C TYR A 164 -18.12 -4.11 4.52
N LYS A 165 -17.00 -4.83 4.40
CA LYS A 165 -16.05 -5.06 5.51
C LYS A 165 -14.92 -4.04 5.54
N MET A 166 -14.92 -3.07 4.63
CA MET A 166 -13.88 -2.05 4.58
C MET A 166 -14.32 -0.85 5.42
N PRO A 167 -13.40 -0.18 6.12
CA PRO A 167 -13.73 1.03 6.85
C PRO A 167 -14.20 2.12 5.88
N VAL A 168 -15.09 2.97 6.37
CA VAL A 168 -15.55 4.16 5.65
C VAL A 168 -15.14 5.36 6.49
N ILE A 169 -14.03 5.97 6.10
CA ILE A 169 -13.44 7.15 6.74
C ILE A 169 -13.26 8.16 5.61
N GLU A 170 -14.12 9.16 5.57
CA GLU A 170 -14.10 10.12 4.48
C GLU A 170 -12.88 11.06 4.62
N PRO A 171 -12.46 11.74 3.55
CA PRO A 171 -11.35 12.69 3.62
C PRO A 171 -11.48 13.74 4.73
N ASP A 172 -12.70 14.18 5.03
CA ASP A 172 -12.99 15.18 6.06
C ASP A 172 -12.84 14.59 7.49
N ASP A 173 -13.02 13.28 7.66
CA ASP A 173 -12.86 12.56 8.93
C ASP A 173 -11.39 12.26 9.26
N MET A 174 -10.50 12.35 8.27
CA MET A 174 -9.11 11.89 8.36
C MET A 174 -8.32 12.61 9.45
N HIS A 175 -8.52 13.93 9.59
CA HIS A 175 -7.79 14.72 10.58
C HIS A 175 -8.17 14.32 12.01
N GLU A 176 -9.46 14.05 12.25
CA GLU A 176 -9.91 13.61 13.57
C GLU A 176 -9.49 12.16 13.85
N PHE A 177 -9.46 11.30 12.83
CA PHE A 177 -8.94 9.95 12.95
C PHE A 177 -7.45 9.94 13.34
N GLU A 178 -6.63 10.69 12.61
CA GLU A 178 -5.20 10.92 12.91
C GLU A 178 -5.02 11.40 14.36
N LYS A 179 -5.67 12.50 14.73
CA LYS A 179 -5.57 13.10 16.05
C LYS A 179 -5.99 12.15 17.17
N ARG A 180 -7.01 11.32 16.96
CA ARG A 180 -7.48 10.36 17.99
C ARG A 180 -6.50 9.22 18.21
N LEU A 181 -5.85 8.75 17.14
CA LEU A 181 -4.76 7.77 17.26
C LEU A 181 -3.55 8.38 17.98
N GLU A 182 -3.14 9.59 17.63
CA GLU A 182 -1.99 10.25 18.26
C GLU A 182 -2.23 10.53 19.75
N THR A 183 -3.43 10.96 20.10
CA THR A 183 -3.77 11.39 21.48
C THR A 183 -4.27 10.26 22.37
N GLY A 184 -4.21 9.01 21.90
CA GLY A 184 -4.64 7.83 22.66
C GLY A 184 -6.10 7.88 23.07
N LYS A 185 -6.97 8.48 22.25
CA LYS A 185 -8.39 8.61 22.57
C LYS A 185 -9.16 7.31 22.35
N ILE A 186 -8.69 6.47 21.43
CA ILE A 186 -9.28 5.17 21.11
C ILE A 186 -8.50 4.11 21.90
N ASP A 187 -9.23 3.28 22.66
CA ASP A 187 -8.68 2.20 23.49
C ASP A 187 -8.25 1.01 22.60
N ILE A 188 -6.94 0.86 22.37
CA ILE A 188 -6.34 -0.04 21.37
C ILE A 188 -5.44 -1.09 22.01
N PHE A 189 -4.74 -0.77 23.10
CA PHE A 189 -3.81 -1.69 23.78
C PHE A 189 -4.35 -2.18 25.12
N LYS A 190 -3.71 -3.24 25.64
CA LYS A 190 -4.05 -3.79 26.96
C LYS A 190 -3.29 -3.03 28.04
N PRO A 191 -3.91 -2.81 29.22
CA PRO A 191 -5.24 -3.29 29.63
C PRO A 191 -6.39 -2.35 29.21
N TYR A 192 -7.37 -2.88 28.47
CA TYR A 192 -8.51 -2.07 28.02
C TYR A 192 -9.37 -1.49 29.16
N ALA A 193 -9.87 -0.27 28.98
CA ALA A 193 -10.73 0.42 29.94
C ALA A 193 -12.05 -0.30 30.21
N LYS A 194 -12.62 -0.97 29.20
CA LYS A 194 -13.84 -1.76 29.34
C LYS A 194 -13.95 -2.83 28.25
N GLY A 195 -13.66 -4.09 28.59
CA GLY A 195 -13.96 -5.29 27.79
C GLY A 195 -13.69 -5.14 26.29
N HIS A 196 -12.51 -5.59 25.84
CA HIS A 196 -12.06 -5.43 24.46
C HIS A 196 -13.13 -5.69 23.39
N SER A 197 -13.56 -4.64 22.70
CA SER A 197 -14.30 -4.79 21.46
C SER A 197 -13.99 -3.65 20.50
N PHE A 198 -13.79 -4.01 19.24
CA PHE A 198 -13.85 -3.10 18.09
C PHE A 198 -15.25 -3.28 17.45
N PRO A 199 -16.32 -2.76 18.09
CA PRO A 199 -17.69 -2.93 17.59
C PRO A 199 -17.83 -2.30 16.21
N THR A 200 -18.55 -2.98 15.31
CA THR A 200 -18.90 -2.43 13.99
C THR A 200 -20.30 -1.84 13.95
N GLU A 201 -21.01 -1.89 15.08
CA GLU A 201 -22.37 -1.38 15.27
C GLU A 201 -22.49 -0.84 16.69
N PHE A 202 -23.23 0.26 16.85
CA PHE A 202 -23.46 0.93 18.13
C PHE A 202 -24.95 1.11 18.35
N LYS A 203 -25.42 0.95 19.58
CA LYS A 203 -26.85 1.00 19.93
C LYS A 203 -27.35 2.44 20.10
N SER A 204 -26.47 3.38 20.40
CA SER A 204 -26.81 4.78 20.59
C SER A 204 -25.64 5.72 20.29
N GLU A 205 -25.92 7.02 20.21
CA GLU A 205 -24.91 8.07 20.08
C GLU A 205 -23.99 8.15 21.29
N GLU A 206 -24.53 7.97 22.50
CA GLU A 206 -23.73 7.97 23.73
C GLU A 206 -22.74 6.79 23.78
N GLU A 207 -23.08 5.66 23.17
CA GLU A 207 -22.16 4.53 23.06
C GLU A 207 -21.01 4.84 22.09
N ARG A 208 -21.32 5.50 20.97
CA ARG A 208 -20.35 5.96 19.97
C ARG A 208 -19.36 6.97 20.56
N ASP A 209 -19.87 8.04 21.18
CA ASP A 209 -19.06 9.08 21.82
C ASP A 209 -18.21 8.50 22.94
N ARG A 210 -18.77 7.56 23.71
CA ARG A 210 -18.03 6.87 24.76
C ARG A 210 -16.86 6.09 24.19
N TRP A 211 -17.07 5.35 23.10
CA TRP A 211 -16.04 4.54 22.43
C TRP A 211 -14.89 5.40 21.90
N LEU A 212 -15.22 6.54 21.30
CA LEU A 212 -14.26 7.50 20.77
C LEU A 212 -13.34 8.12 21.84
N GLU A 213 -13.66 8.00 23.13
CA GLU A 213 -12.90 8.53 24.27
C GLU A 213 -12.51 7.45 25.29
N LEU A 214 -12.53 6.16 24.92
CA LEU A 214 -12.22 5.07 25.87
C LEU A 214 -10.76 5.04 26.31
N GLY A 215 -9.79 5.38 25.45
CA GLY A 215 -8.36 5.25 25.75
C GLY A 215 -7.86 6.16 26.88
N LYS A 216 -8.71 7.08 27.35
CA LYS A 216 -8.42 7.95 28.50
C LYS A 216 -8.96 7.42 29.83
N LYS A 217 -9.62 6.27 29.85
CA LYS A 217 -10.41 5.82 31.02
C LYS A 217 -9.75 4.76 31.88
N ASP A 218 -8.72 4.09 31.38
CA ASP A 218 -7.98 3.04 32.10
C ASP A 218 -6.85 3.60 33.01
N ARG A 219 -6.71 4.94 33.06
CA ARG A 219 -5.70 5.70 33.81
C ARG A 219 -4.28 5.63 33.22
N HIS A 220 -4.14 5.22 31.96
CA HIS A 220 -2.86 5.17 31.24
C HIS A 220 -2.91 6.04 29.97
N GLU A 221 -2.96 7.37 30.10
CA GLU A 221 -3.19 8.31 28.98
C GLU A 221 -2.27 8.20 27.73
N TRP A 222 -1.18 7.43 27.81
CA TRP A 222 -0.16 7.34 26.76
C TRP A 222 -0.02 5.95 26.13
N ASP A 223 -0.60 4.90 26.72
CA ASP A 223 -0.37 3.55 26.19
C ASP A 223 -1.11 3.33 24.86
N ASP A 224 -2.26 3.99 24.67
CA ASP A 224 -3.05 4.04 23.44
C ASP A 224 -2.57 5.04 22.38
N SER A 225 -1.53 5.82 22.69
CA SER A 225 -0.97 6.79 21.75
C SER A 225 -0.17 6.09 20.66
N ILE A 226 -0.55 6.31 19.40
CA ILE A 226 0.10 5.71 18.24
C ILE A 226 0.77 6.80 17.40
N PRO A 227 2.08 6.67 17.10
CA PRO A 227 2.78 7.62 16.25
C PRO A 227 2.42 7.36 14.78
N VAL A 228 1.33 7.98 14.33
CA VAL A 228 0.96 8.01 12.92
C VAL A 228 1.81 9.04 12.17
N VAL A 229 2.03 8.84 10.88
CA VAL A 229 2.89 9.71 10.08
C VAL A 229 2.25 9.97 8.72
N ILE A 230 2.14 11.24 8.34
CA ILE A 230 1.83 11.60 6.96
C ILE A 230 3.10 11.45 6.11
N GLN A 231 3.05 10.57 5.11
CA GLN A 231 4.15 10.37 4.16
C GLN A 231 3.64 10.35 2.71
N ARG A 232 4.55 10.50 1.73
CA ARG A 232 4.23 10.41 0.31
C ARG A 232 4.85 9.16 -0.31
N ILE A 233 4.03 8.24 -0.79
CA ILE A 233 4.47 6.95 -1.35
C ILE A 233 3.99 6.83 -2.79
N SER A 234 4.85 6.35 -3.69
CA SER A 234 4.47 6.08 -5.08
C SER A 234 3.33 5.07 -5.15
N ALA A 235 2.37 5.27 -6.03
CA ALA A 235 1.18 4.42 -6.12
C ALA A 235 1.55 2.94 -6.38
N ASN A 236 2.58 2.68 -7.18
CA ASN A 236 3.12 1.34 -7.41
C ASN A 236 3.84 0.71 -6.20
N HIS A 237 4.00 1.39 -5.07
CA HIS A 237 4.50 0.81 -3.81
C HIS A 237 3.39 0.53 -2.80
N LEU A 238 2.14 0.84 -3.15
CA LEU A 238 0.96 0.59 -2.33
C LEU A 238 0.29 -0.73 -2.74
N LYS A 239 -0.30 -1.41 -1.78
CA LYS A 239 -0.92 -2.74 -1.96
C LYS A 239 -2.44 -2.63 -1.77
N PRO A 240 -3.27 -2.89 -2.78
CA PRO A 240 -4.71 -2.86 -2.63
C PRO A 240 -5.18 -4.04 -1.78
N LEU A 241 -6.08 -3.79 -0.83
CA LEU A 241 -6.69 -4.83 -0.01
C LEU A 241 -8.01 -5.35 -0.61
N GLN A 242 -8.75 -4.47 -1.29
CA GLN A 242 -10.00 -4.78 -2.01
C GLN A 242 -9.70 -5.31 -3.41
N SER A 243 -10.39 -6.38 -3.82
CA SER A 243 -10.40 -6.86 -5.23
C SER A 243 -11.50 -6.21 -6.08
N GLN A 244 -12.44 -5.49 -5.46
CA GLN A 244 -13.54 -4.82 -6.14
C GLN A 244 -13.21 -3.34 -6.41
N ILE A 245 -12.59 -3.06 -7.56
CA ILE A 245 -12.33 -1.70 -8.03
C ILE A 245 -13.08 -1.45 -9.33
N TRP A 246 -14.00 -0.49 -9.28
CA TRP A 246 -14.91 -0.20 -10.38
C TRP A 246 -14.30 0.79 -11.37
N LEU A 247 -13.96 0.31 -12.57
CA LEU A 247 -13.35 1.12 -13.64
C LEU A 247 -14.22 2.35 -13.98
N ASN A 248 -15.54 2.22 -13.98
CA ASN A 248 -16.45 3.32 -14.24
C ASN A 248 -16.33 4.47 -13.22
N LYS A 249 -16.01 4.17 -11.95
CA LYS A 249 -15.74 5.21 -10.94
C LYS A 249 -14.40 5.89 -11.21
N VAL A 250 -13.38 5.10 -11.56
CA VAL A 250 -12.04 5.63 -11.86
C VAL A 250 -12.08 6.55 -13.08
N ILE A 251 -12.71 6.13 -14.18
CA ILE A 251 -12.85 6.95 -15.39
C ILE A 251 -13.72 8.19 -15.12
N LYS A 252 -14.78 8.07 -14.31
CA LYS A 252 -15.58 9.23 -13.89
C LYS A 252 -14.71 10.30 -13.20
N PHE A 253 -13.79 9.90 -12.32
CA PHE A 253 -12.89 10.85 -11.67
C PHE A 253 -11.91 11.49 -12.64
N ILE A 254 -11.33 10.73 -13.57
CA ILE A 254 -10.46 11.28 -14.62
C ILE A 254 -11.21 12.31 -15.49
N ILE A 255 -12.46 12.02 -15.87
CA ILE A 255 -13.30 12.96 -16.63
C ILE A 255 -13.58 14.23 -15.82
N GLN A 256 -13.91 14.06 -14.53
CA GLN A 256 -14.33 15.16 -13.66
C GLN A 256 -13.16 16.07 -13.23
N PHE A 257 -12.01 15.49 -12.93
CA PHE A 257 -10.89 16.19 -12.29
C PHE A 257 -9.64 16.29 -13.17
N GLY A 258 -9.65 15.67 -14.35
CA GLY A 258 -8.48 15.56 -15.21
C GLY A 258 -7.52 14.48 -14.75
N LEU A 259 -6.33 14.45 -15.37
CA LEU A 259 -5.32 13.46 -15.03
C LEU A 259 -4.65 13.76 -13.70
N PRO A 260 -4.32 12.72 -12.90
CA PRO A 260 -3.46 12.87 -11.74
C PRO A 260 -2.13 13.57 -12.11
N HIS A 261 -1.73 14.54 -11.29
CA HIS A 261 -0.45 15.22 -11.35
C HIS A 261 -0.04 15.60 -9.90
N PRO A 262 1.20 16.03 -9.60
CA PRO A 262 1.63 16.23 -8.21
C PRO A 262 0.77 17.20 -7.36
N ALA A 263 0.08 18.13 -8.02
CA ALA A 263 -0.81 19.11 -7.38
C ALA A 263 -2.31 18.73 -7.48
N SER A 264 -2.67 17.59 -8.09
CA SER A 264 -4.07 17.19 -8.23
C SER A 264 -4.68 16.79 -6.89
N PRO A 265 -6.01 16.92 -6.71
CA PRO A 265 -6.69 16.49 -5.49
C PRO A 265 -6.43 15.01 -5.18
N VAL A 266 -6.54 14.11 -6.16
CA VAL A 266 -6.42 12.66 -5.96
C VAL A 266 -5.10 12.22 -5.29
N VAL A 267 -3.97 12.87 -5.59
CA VAL A 267 -2.68 12.55 -4.95
C VAL A 267 -2.45 13.28 -3.63
N ASN A 268 -3.22 14.35 -3.35
CA ASN A 268 -3.09 15.18 -2.14
C ASN A 268 -4.16 14.88 -1.09
N THR A 269 -5.25 14.20 -1.45
CA THR A 269 -6.23 13.66 -0.51
C THR A 269 -5.64 12.44 0.18
N THR A 270 -5.54 12.49 1.51
CA THR A 270 -4.93 11.43 2.32
C THR A 270 -5.66 10.08 2.14
N ILE A 271 -4.89 9.00 1.98
CA ILE A 271 -5.34 7.61 2.09
C ILE A 271 -4.74 6.96 3.33
N ILE A 272 -5.37 5.91 3.88
CA ILE A 272 -4.86 5.22 5.08
C ILE A 272 -4.09 3.98 4.65
N ILE A 273 -2.91 3.78 5.19
CA ILE A 273 -2.09 2.60 4.92
C ILE A 273 -1.59 1.91 6.19
N SER A 274 -1.44 0.58 6.12
CA SER A 274 -0.83 -0.24 7.16
C SER A 274 0.69 -0.14 7.18
N LYS A 275 1.30 -0.78 8.18
CA LYS A 275 2.76 -0.96 8.29
C LYS A 275 3.40 -1.56 7.03
N GLU A 276 2.68 -2.43 6.32
CA GLU A 276 3.15 -3.14 5.13
C GLU A 276 2.73 -2.48 3.80
N ASN A 277 2.29 -1.22 3.86
CA ASN A 277 1.77 -0.39 2.77
C ASN A 277 0.45 -0.90 2.14
N TYR A 278 -0.37 -1.66 2.88
CA TYR A 278 -1.70 -2.01 2.41
C TYR A 278 -2.65 -0.85 2.57
N ILE A 279 -3.41 -0.58 1.51
CA ILE A 279 -4.44 0.47 1.48
C ILE A 279 -5.64 -0.02 2.27
N ILE A 280 -6.00 0.74 3.30
CA ILE A 280 -7.16 0.49 4.16
C ILE A 280 -8.37 1.27 3.65
N ASP A 281 -8.17 2.51 3.21
CA ASP A 281 -9.16 3.28 2.48
C ASP A 281 -8.51 4.07 1.33
N GLY A 282 -9.24 4.29 0.24
CA GLY A 282 -8.78 5.04 -0.93
C GLY A 282 -8.45 4.22 -2.18
N HIS A 283 -8.92 2.97 -2.30
CA HIS A 283 -8.57 2.07 -3.41
C HIS A 283 -8.90 2.61 -4.81
N HIS A 284 -10.02 3.33 -4.97
CA HIS A 284 -10.39 3.90 -6.28
C HIS A 284 -9.50 5.10 -6.65
N ARG A 285 -9.10 5.92 -5.66
CA ARG A 285 -8.12 7.01 -5.85
C ARG A 285 -6.75 6.44 -6.23
N TRP A 286 -6.35 5.36 -5.57
CA TRP A 286 -5.12 4.64 -5.93
C TRP A 286 -5.17 4.09 -7.36
N ALA A 287 -6.28 3.46 -7.75
CA ALA A 287 -6.43 2.91 -9.10
C ALA A 287 -6.43 4.00 -10.18
N GLU A 288 -6.98 5.19 -9.89
CA GLU A 288 -6.88 6.36 -10.77
C GLU A 288 -5.43 6.76 -11.05
N VAL A 289 -4.62 6.82 -9.99
CA VAL A 289 -3.18 7.12 -10.10
C VAL A 289 -2.45 6.00 -10.82
N MET A 290 -2.72 4.73 -10.50
CA MET A 290 -2.12 3.58 -11.17
C MET A 290 -2.45 3.50 -12.67
N LEU A 291 -3.68 3.82 -13.08
CA LEU A 291 -4.04 3.84 -14.51
C LEU A 291 -3.37 4.97 -15.27
N SER A 292 -3.06 6.08 -14.59
CA SER A 292 -2.54 7.29 -15.22
C SER A 292 -1.01 7.35 -15.18
N GLU A 293 -0.42 7.36 -13.99
CA GLU A 293 1.02 7.47 -13.74
C GLU A 293 1.39 6.75 -12.42
N PRO A 294 1.72 5.44 -12.45
CA PRO A 294 2.01 4.63 -11.27
C PRO A 294 3.14 5.17 -10.37
N SER A 295 4.04 6.00 -10.92
CA SER A 295 5.16 6.56 -10.16
C SER A 295 4.78 7.75 -9.27
N LEU A 296 3.60 8.37 -9.50
CA LEU A 296 3.12 9.51 -8.72
C LEU A 296 2.96 9.15 -7.25
N ARG A 297 3.36 10.08 -6.39
CA ARG A 297 3.36 9.89 -4.93
C ARG A 297 2.07 10.41 -4.28
N MET A 298 1.30 9.50 -3.69
CA MET A 298 0.07 9.78 -2.97
C MET A 298 0.36 10.15 -1.51
N LYS A 299 -0.41 11.09 -0.95
CA LYS A 299 -0.40 11.43 0.47
C LYS A 299 -1.04 10.29 1.27
N CYS A 300 -0.28 9.69 2.17
CA CYS A 300 -0.69 8.53 2.96
C CYS A 300 -0.57 8.82 4.46
N LEU A 301 -1.62 8.54 5.23
CA LEU A 301 -1.55 8.38 6.68
C LEU A 301 -1.05 6.97 6.97
N TYR A 302 0.22 6.87 7.32
CA TYR A 302 0.84 5.63 7.76
C TYR A 302 0.47 5.35 9.22
N VAL A 303 -0.15 4.20 9.44
CA VAL A 303 -0.48 3.71 10.79
C VAL A 303 0.33 2.43 11.04
N PRO A 304 1.16 2.36 12.09
CA PRO A 304 2.14 1.29 12.31
C PRO A 304 1.53 -0.05 12.79
N PHE A 305 0.30 -0.37 12.36
CA PHE A 305 -0.38 -1.64 12.63
C PHE A 305 -0.34 -2.57 11.43
N GLY A 306 -0.45 -3.86 11.72
CA GLY A 306 -0.76 -4.86 10.70
C GLY A 306 -2.18 -4.68 10.15
N ILE A 307 -2.43 -5.26 8.99
CA ILE A 307 -3.68 -5.10 8.24
C ILE A 307 -4.92 -5.46 9.07
N ASP A 308 -4.90 -6.61 9.77
CA ASP A 308 -6.07 -7.12 10.49
C ASP A 308 -6.47 -6.24 11.68
N GLU A 309 -5.49 -5.68 12.37
CA GLU A 309 -5.69 -4.77 13.50
C GLU A 309 -6.22 -3.43 13.01
N LEU A 310 -5.57 -2.87 11.98
CA LEU A 310 -5.95 -1.59 11.42
C LEU A 310 -7.34 -1.62 10.77
N LEU A 311 -7.73 -2.75 10.16
CA LEU A 311 -9.10 -2.95 9.68
C LEU A 311 -10.12 -2.94 10.81
N LYS A 312 -9.85 -3.61 11.94
CA LYS A 312 -10.76 -3.61 13.09
C LYS A 312 -10.92 -2.21 13.67
N ILE A 313 -9.80 -1.51 13.87
CA ILE A 313 -9.77 -0.13 14.37
C ILE A 313 -10.53 0.79 13.42
N GLY A 314 -10.18 0.79 12.12
CA GLY A 314 -10.79 1.66 11.13
C GLY A 314 -12.29 1.42 10.95
N ARG A 315 -12.74 0.16 10.97
CA ARG A 315 -14.16 -0.17 10.85
C ARG A 315 -14.95 0.29 12.06
N SER A 316 -14.39 0.05 13.25
CA SER A 316 -15.02 0.46 14.50
C SER A 316 -15.08 1.98 14.60
N TYR A 317 -14.02 2.68 14.18
CA TYR A 317 -14.00 4.13 14.06
C TYR A 317 -15.05 4.66 13.09
N GLY A 318 -15.10 4.14 11.86
CA GLY A 318 -16.11 4.54 10.87
C GLY A 318 -17.54 4.37 11.39
N ALA A 319 -17.83 3.22 12.03
CA ALA A 319 -19.12 3.00 12.67
C ALA A 319 -19.39 3.97 13.84
N ALA A 320 -18.36 4.31 14.63
CA ALA A 320 -18.48 5.22 15.76
C ALA A 320 -18.78 6.66 15.32
N ILE A 321 -18.25 7.12 14.20
CA ILE A 321 -18.60 8.44 13.65
C ILE A 321 -19.91 8.43 12.84
N GLY A 322 -20.59 7.28 12.75
CA GLY A 322 -21.88 7.13 12.09
C GLY A 322 -21.80 6.86 10.58
N ASN A 323 -20.61 6.60 10.03
CA ASN A 323 -20.47 6.22 8.63
C ASN A 323 -21.02 4.81 8.40
N THR A 324 -21.78 4.64 7.32
CA THR A 324 -22.38 3.36 6.95
C THR A 324 -21.46 2.55 6.04
N PRO A 325 -21.38 1.23 6.21
CA PRO A 325 -20.63 0.38 5.30
C PRO A 325 -21.11 0.50 3.85
N ASN A 326 -20.17 0.41 2.92
CA ASN A 326 -20.46 0.39 1.50
C ASN A 326 -20.95 -1.01 1.08
N PHE A 327 -22.27 -1.17 0.92
CA PHE A 327 -22.90 -2.39 0.37
C PHE A 327 -22.81 -2.47 -1.15
#